data_AF-A0A4Y7T052-F1
#
_entry.id   AF-A0A4Y7T052-F1
#
_cell.length_a   1.000
_cell.length_b   1.000
_cell.length_c   1.000
_cell.angle_alpha   90.00
_cell.angle_beta   90.00
_cell.angle_gamma   90.00
#
_symmetry.space_group_name_H-M   'P 1'
#
loop_
_entity.id
_entity.type
_entity.pdbx_description
1 polymer ?
#
loop_
_entity_poly.entity_id
_entity_poly.type
_entity_poly.pdbx_seq_one_letter_code
_entity_poly.pdbx_strand_id
1 'polypeptide(L)'
;MDVDHRADAHRGRYANRAKQHRNLQALEAVRTPGELWRLKRWWTDPKPRPERVKLETFKEDFQERMNPPPILPRFIDQEIVENDHVRASRIPERTVDISPKQSFSRPFTSEELAWVKTRLKKKPAKSAR
;
A
#
# COMPACT_ATOMS: atom_id res chain seq x y z
N MET A 1 -32.94 29.75 20.95
CA MET A 1 -31.62 30.08 20.36
C MET A 1 -31.69 29.66 18.91
N ASP A 2 -31.74 30.63 17.99
CA ASP A 2 -31.77 30.37 16.56
C ASP A 2 -30.43 29.79 16.10
N VAL A 3 -30.45 28.57 15.55
CA VAL A 3 -29.27 27.98 14.90
C VAL A 3 -29.25 28.56 13.49
N ASP A 4 -28.35 29.52 13.25
CA ASP A 4 -28.20 30.15 11.93
C ASP A 4 -27.74 29.14 10.88
N HIS A 5 -28.71 28.59 10.15
CA HIS A 5 -28.52 27.60 9.08
C HIS A 5 -27.73 28.14 7.88
N ARG A 6 -27.47 29.45 7.78
CA ARG A 6 -26.67 30.04 6.68
C ARG A 6 -25.16 29.86 6.89
N ALA A 7 -24.72 29.60 8.12
CA ALA A 7 -23.30 29.38 8.43
C ALA A 7 -22.74 28.07 7.82
N ASP A 8 -23.60 27.14 7.41
CA ASP A 8 -23.25 25.82 6.86
C ASP A 8 -23.08 25.76 5.34
N ALA A 9 -23.28 26.87 4.62
CA ALA A 9 -23.23 26.90 3.16
C ALA A 9 -21.83 26.69 2.53
N HIS A 10 -20.77 26.50 3.33
CA HIS A 10 -19.40 26.37 2.83
C HIS A 10 -18.89 24.94 3.01
N ARG A 11 -18.68 24.20 1.91
CA ARG A 11 -18.31 22.77 1.88
C ARG A 11 -17.11 22.37 2.77
N GLY A 12 -16.25 23.33 3.14
CA GLY A 12 -15.10 23.10 4.03
C GLY A 12 -15.39 23.23 5.54
N ARG A 13 -16.49 23.89 5.95
CA ARG A 13 -16.77 24.16 7.38
C ARG A 13 -17.20 22.92 8.14
N TYR A 14 -18.01 22.06 7.53
CA TYR A 14 -18.38 20.77 8.11
C TYR A 14 -17.15 19.89 8.38
N ALA A 15 -16.25 19.77 7.40
CA ALA A 15 -15.00 19.01 7.55
C ALA A 15 -14.10 19.60 8.65
N ASN A 16 -14.02 20.93 8.75
CA ASN A 16 -13.27 21.61 9.80
C ASN A 16 -13.87 21.37 11.19
N ARG A 17 -15.20 21.44 11.35
CA ARG A 17 -15.87 21.13 12.62
C ARG A 17 -15.69 19.66 13.02
N ALA A 18 -15.84 18.75 12.07
CA ALA A 18 -15.59 17.32 12.32
C ALA A 18 -14.15 17.07 12.78
N LYS A 19 -13.16 17.75 12.18
CA LYS A 19 -11.76 17.71 12.60
C LYS A 19 -11.57 18.30 14.00
N GLN A 20 -12.15 19.47 14.27
CA GLN A 20 -12.09 20.12 15.58
C GLN A 20 -12.71 19.26 16.69
N HIS A 21 -13.86 18.63 16.42
CA HIS A 21 -14.52 17.75 17.37
C HIS A 21 -13.68 16.51 17.70
N ARG A 22 -13.06 15.86 16.69
CA ARG A 22 -12.12 14.75 16.91
C ARG A 22 -10.89 15.19 17.72
N ASN A 23 -10.35 16.37 17.44
CA ASN A 23 -9.22 16.91 18.19
C ASN A 23 -9.60 17.21 19.65
N LEU A 24 -10.81 17.69 19.90
CA LEU A 24 -11.33 17.93 21.24
C LEU A 24 -11.45 16.62 22.04
N GLN A 25 -12.07 15.59 21.46
CA GLN A 25 -12.17 14.27 22.09
C GLN A 25 -10.79 13.68 22.40
N ALA A 26 -9.83 13.83 21.49
CA ALA A 26 -8.46 13.37 21.70
C ALA A 26 -7.77 14.11 22.85
N LEU A 27 -8.06 15.41 23.04
CA LEU A 27 -7.53 16.21 24.12
C LEU A 27 -8.15 15.83 25.48
N GLU A 28 -9.46 15.60 25.51
CA GLU A 28 -10.20 15.15 26.71
C GLU A 28 -9.75 13.77 27.19
N ALA A 29 -9.28 12.91 26.28
CA ALA A 29 -8.80 11.57 26.60
C ALA A 29 -7.37 11.53 27.20
N VAL A 30 -6.64 12.64 27.20
CA VAL A 30 -5.27 12.72 27.74
C VAL A 30 -5.30 12.67 29.26
N ARG A 31 -4.51 11.76 29.85
CA ARG A 31 -4.42 11.57 31.31
C ARG A 31 -3.08 11.98 31.90
N THR A 32 -2.05 12.12 31.06
CA THR A 32 -0.70 12.45 31.49
C THR A 32 -0.06 13.56 30.66
N PRO A 33 0.88 14.35 31.21
CA PRO A 33 1.63 15.33 30.45
C PRO A 33 2.36 14.73 29.22
N GLY A 34 2.84 13.49 29.32
CA GLY A 34 3.53 12.82 28.21
C GLY A 34 2.60 12.45 27.03
N GLU A 35 1.33 12.18 27.30
CA GLU A 35 0.31 11.97 26.26
C GLU A 35 -0.06 13.29 25.58
N LEU A 36 -0.14 14.40 26.33
CA LEU A 36 -0.35 15.73 25.77
C LEU A 36 0.74 16.09 24.75
N TRP A 37 2.01 15.86 25.11
CA TRP A 37 3.14 16.14 24.22
C TRP A 37 3.18 15.24 22.98
N ARG A 38 2.72 13.98 23.08
CA ARG A 38 2.56 13.09 21.92
C ARG A 38 1.45 13.57 20.99
N LEU A 39 0.30 13.95 21.54
CA LEU A 39 -0.83 14.48 20.78
C LEU A 39 -0.45 15.79 20.07
N LYS A 40 0.24 16.69 20.77
CA LYS A 40 0.73 17.95 20.21
C LYS A 40 1.69 17.72 19.04
N ARG A 41 2.70 16.86 19.21
CA ARG A 41 3.62 16.45 18.12
C ARG A 41 2.86 15.89 16.93
N TRP A 42 1.86 15.05 17.14
CA TRP A 42 1.06 14.50 16.04
C TRP A 42 0.28 15.58 15.27
N TRP A 43 -0.16 16.66 15.92
CA TRP A 43 -0.83 17.79 15.26
C TRP A 43 0.12 18.74 14.53
N THR A 44 1.34 18.91 15.03
CA THR A 44 2.29 19.92 14.53
C THR A 44 3.35 19.35 13.60
N ASP A 45 3.73 18.09 13.80
CA ASP A 45 4.84 17.50 13.06
C ASP A 45 4.36 17.19 11.64
N PRO A 46 5.07 17.67 10.61
CA PRO A 46 4.77 17.29 9.24
C PRO A 46 4.95 15.78 9.13
N LYS A 47 3.93 15.07 8.63
CA LYS A 47 4.01 13.63 8.34
C LYS A 47 5.33 13.40 7.57
N PRO A 48 6.23 12.52 8.07
CA PRO A 48 7.51 12.31 7.41
C PRO A 48 7.23 11.92 5.97
N ARG A 49 7.74 12.73 5.05
CA ARG A 49 7.64 12.40 3.63
C ARG A 49 8.62 11.26 3.41
N PRO A 50 8.19 10.15 2.77
CA PRO A 50 9.14 9.12 2.39
C PRO A 50 10.26 9.78 1.57
N GLU A 51 11.50 9.38 1.85
CA GLU A 51 12.65 9.88 1.13
C GLU A 51 12.44 9.63 -0.36
N ARG A 52 12.71 10.65 -1.18
CA ARG A 52 12.62 10.52 -2.63
C ARG A 52 13.86 9.79 -3.12
N VAL A 53 13.85 8.47 -3.00
CA VAL A 53 14.89 7.62 -3.59
C VAL A 53 14.64 7.54 -5.09
N LYS A 54 15.70 7.69 -5.89
CA LYS A 54 15.60 7.54 -7.36
C LYS A 54 15.39 6.07 -7.67
N LEU A 55 14.59 5.76 -8.69
CA LEU A 55 14.35 4.37 -9.11
C LEU A 55 15.66 3.65 -9.46
N GLU A 56 16.61 4.37 -10.07
CA GLU A 56 17.93 3.85 -10.43
C GLU A 56 18.72 3.36 -9.21
N THR A 57 18.51 3.95 -8.03
CA THR A 57 19.19 3.53 -6.79
C THR A 57 18.76 2.14 -6.34
N PHE A 58 17.56 1.68 -6.74
CA PHE A 58 17.09 0.33 -6.43
C PHE A 58 17.46 -0.69 -7.51
N LYS A 59 18.00 -0.26 -8.65
CA LYS A 59 18.29 -1.16 -9.76
C LYS A 59 19.36 -2.19 -9.38
N GLU A 60 20.42 -1.73 -8.74
CA GLU A 60 21.54 -2.58 -8.31
C GLU A 60 21.08 -3.58 -7.23
N ASP A 61 20.44 -3.09 -6.16
CA ASP A 61 19.86 -3.93 -5.10
C ASP A 61 18.86 -4.97 -5.63
N PHE A 62 18.02 -4.56 -6.59
CA PHE A 62 17.02 -5.45 -7.16
C PHE A 62 17.65 -6.49 -8.09
N GLN A 63 18.65 -6.10 -8.88
CA GLN A 63 19.41 -7.04 -9.72
C GLN A 63 20.19 -8.05 -8.88
N GLU A 64 20.76 -7.61 -7.75
CA GLU A 64 21.46 -8.51 -6.82
C GLU A 64 20.50 -9.50 -6.16
N ARG A 65 19.30 -9.06 -5.78
CA ARG A 65 18.32 -9.93 -5.10
C ARG A 65 17.57 -10.87 -6.04
N MET A 66 17.32 -10.45 -7.27
CA MET A 66 16.55 -11.24 -8.23
C MET A 66 17.37 -12.33 -8.92
N ASN A 67 18.70 -12.19 -8.92
CA ASN A 67 19.59 -13.17 -9.52
C ASN A 67 20.29 -13.95 -8.40
N PRO A 68 20.22 -15.29 -8.41
CA PRO A 68 21.00 -16.08 -7.46
C PRO A 68 22.51 -15.76 -7.64
N PRO A 69 23.28 -15.68 -6.54
CA PRO A 69 24.71 -15.42 -6.63
C PRO A 69 25.40 -16.54 -7.43
N PRO A 70 26.44 -16.23 -8.20
CA PRO A 70 27.13 -17.22 -9.04
C PRO A 70 27.80 -18.34 -8.20
N ILE A 71 28.07 -18.07 -6.93
CA ILE A 71 28.56 -19.04 -5.95
C ILE A 71 27.59 -18.98 -4.77
N LEU A 72 26.97 -20.11 -4.46
CA LEU A 72 26.09 -20.22 -3.29
C LEU A 72 26.92 -20.11 -2.00
N PRO A 73 26.48 -19.34 -1.00
CA PRO A 73 27.10 -19.31 0.31
C PRO A 73 27.17 -20.71 0.95
N ARG A 74 28.24 -21.00 1.69
CA ARG A 74 28.50 -22.32 2.30
C ARG A 74 27.41 -22.83 3.25
N PHE A 75 26.57 -21.94 3.79
CA PHE A 75 25.47 -22.30 4.67
C PHE A 75 24.21 -22.74 3.92
N ILE A 76 24.17 -22.55 2.59
CA ILE A 76 23.08 -23.01 1.74
C ILE A 76 23.42 -24.41 1.26
N ASP A 77 22.49 -25.34 1.46
CA ASP A 77 22.60 -26.69 0.95
C ASP A 77 22.44 -26.70 -0.58
N GLN A 78 23.51 -27.10 -1.26
CA GLN A 78 23.57 -27.12 -2.71
C GLN A 78 22.60 -28.15 -3.31
N GLU A 79 22.40 -29.28 -2.64
CA GLU A 79 21.50 -30.34 -3.12
C GLU A 79 20.04 -29.86 -3.12
N ILE A 80 19.65 -29.07 -2.11
CA ILE A 80 18.32 -28.45 -2.03
C ILE A 80 18.12 -27.48 -3.21
N VAL A 81 19.10 -26.62 -3.51
CA VAL A 81 19.01 -25.65 -4.60
C VAL A 81 18.94 -26.34 -5.97
N GLU A 82 19.75 -27.38 -6.18
CA GLU A 82 19.70 -28.18 -7.41
C GLU A 82 18.35 -28.88 -7.59
N ASN A 83 17.81 -29.46 -6.51
CA ASN A 83 16.48 -30.08 -6.54
C ASN A 83 15.37 -29.05 -6.81
N ASP A 84 15.47 -27.85 -6.23
CA ASP A 84 14.56 -26.74 -6.50
C ASP A 84 14.62 -26.29 -7.96
N HIS A 85 15.80 -26.21 -8.56
CA HIS A 85 15.95 -25.92 -9.99
C HIS A 85 15.31 -27.01 -10.87
N VAL A 86 15.52 -28.29 -10.54
CA VAL A 86 14.89 -29.41 -11.26
C VAL A 86 13.38 -29.35 -11.11
N ARG A 87 12.86 -29.05 -9.91
CA ARG A 87 11.43 -28.88 -9.67
C ARG A 87 10.86 -27.69 -10.44
N ALA A 88 11.54 -26.55 -10.43
CA ALA A 88 11.13 -25.35 -11.14
C ALA A 88 11.07 -25.57 -12.66
N SER A 89 12.03 -26.29 -13.24
CA SER A 89 12.03 -26.63 -14.67
C SER A 89 10.87 -27.55 -15.10
N ARG A 90 10.23 -28.23 -14.14
CA ARG A 90 9.04 -29.05 -14.36
C ARG A 90 7.73 -28.30 -14.18
N ILE A 91 7.76 -27.05 -13.73
CA ILE A 91 6.56 -26.22 -13.61
C ILE A 91 6.08 -25.90 -15.04
N PRO A 92 4.84 -26.24 -15.41
CA PRO A 92 4.33 -25.96 -16.74
C PRO A 92 4.19 -24.44 -16.94
N GLU A 93 4.45 -23.98 -18.16
CA GLU A 93 4.31 -22.56 -18.55
C GLU A 93 2.91 -22.00 -18.25
N ARG A 94 1.90 -22.86 -18.30
CA ARG A 94 0.53 -22.55 -17.89
C ARG A 94 0.06 -23.55 -16.84
N THR A 95 -0.19 -23.04 -15.64
CA THR A 95 -0.88 -23.82 -14.60
C THR A 95 -2.39 -23.71 -14.85
N VAL A 96 -3.01 -24.80 -15.32
CA VAL A 96 -4.46 -24.88 -15.46
C VAL A 96 -5.04 -25.26 -14.10
N ASP A 97 -6.01 -24.49 -13.63
CA ASP A 97 -6.69 -24.83 -12.39
C ASP A 97 -7.62 -26.03 -12.60
N ILE A 98 -7.22 -27.17 -12.04
CA ILE A 98 -8.01 -28.40 -12.02
C ILE A 98 -8.80 -28.57 -10.71
N SER A 99 -8.74 -27.59 -9.80
CA SER A 99 -9.48 -27.66 -8.52
C SER A 99 -10.99 -27.60 -8.77
N PRO A 100 -11.82 -28.34 -8.01
CA PRO A 100 -13.27 -28.36 -8.20
C PRO A 100 -13.95 -26.99 -8.13
N LYS A 101 -13.31 -26.02 -7.44
CA LYS A 101 -13.85 -24.68 -7.23
C LYS A 101 -13.24 -23.63 -8.14
N GLN A 102 -12.28 -23.98 -9.00
CA GLN A 102 -11.52 -23.02 -9.80
C GLN A 102 -10.97 -21.87 -8.93
N SER A 103 -10.27 -22.23 -7.85
CA SER A 103 -9.79 -21.28 -6.84
C SER A 103 -8.68 -20.35 -7.34
N PHE A 104 -8.00 -20.70 -8.43
CA PHE A 104 -7.01 -19.86 -9.07
C PHE A 104 -7.67 -18.92 -10.10
N SER A 105 -7.11 -17.72 -10.23
CA SER A 105 -7.58 -16.75 -11.20
C SER A 105 -7.32 -17.21 -12.63
N ARG A 106 -8.35 -17.18 -13.48
CA ARG A 106 -8.17 -17.36 -14.93
C ARG A 106 -7.38 -16.19 -15.55
N PRO A 107 -6.72 -16.40 -16.70
CA PRO A 107 -6.14 -15.29 -17.47
C PRO A 107 -7.18 -14.20 -17.77
N PHE A 108 -6.75 -12.94 -17.67
CA PHE A 108 -7.58 -11.79 -18.04
C PHE A 108 -7.79 -11.76 -19.56
N THR A 109 -9.02 -11.49 -19.98
CA THR A 109 -9.32 -11.28 -21.40
C THR A 109 -8.90 -9.87 -21.83
N SER A 110 -8.69 -9.68 -23.14
CA SER A 110 -8.40 -8.36 -23.73
C SER A 110 -9.50 -7.33 -23.42
N GLU A 111 -10.75 -7.77 -23.40
CA GLU A 111 -11.93 -6.97 -23.08
C GLU A 111 -11.92 -6.50 -21.61
N GLU A 112 -11.60 -7.40 -20.67
CA GLU A 112 -11.46 -7.05 -19.25
C GLU A 112 -10.37 -6.01 -19.04
N LEU A 113 -9.22 -6.18 -19.70
CA LEU A 113 -8.13 -5.21 -19.64
C LEU A 113 -8.53 -3.85 -20.24
N ALA A 114 -9.26 -3.83 -21.35
CA ALA A 114 -9.77 -2.61 -21.95
C ALA A 114 -10.77 -1.90 -21.02
N TRP A 115 -11.65 -2.67 -20.38
CA TRP A 115 -12.58 -2.14 -19.38
C TRP A 115 -11.86 -1.56 -18.16
N VAL A 116 -10.86 -2.25 -17.60
CA VAL A 116 -10.08 -1.72 -16.47
C VAL A 116 -9.36 -0.44 -16.85
N LYS A 117 -8.71 -0.39 -18.03
CA LYS A 117 -8.03 0.81 -18.52
C LYS A 117 -8.98 2.01 -18.66
N THR A 118 -10.18 1.79 -19.21
CA THR A 118 -11.18 2.86 -19.32
C THR A 118 -11.71 3.30 -17.95
N ARG A 119 -11.93 2.37 -17.02
CA ARG A 119 -12.33 2.67 -15.64
C ARG A 119 -11.26 3.47 -14.89
N LEU A 120 -9.98 3.12 -15.03
CA LEU A 120 -8.86 3.83 -14.42
C LEU A 120 -8.74 5.26 -14.95
N LYS A 121 -8.91 5.46 -16.27
CA LYS A 121 -8.92 6.81 -16.87
C LYS A 121 -10.05 7.70 -16.35
N LYS A 122 -11.22 7.12 -16.02
CA LYS A 122 -12.38 7.87 -15.50
C LYS A 122 -12.23 8.31 -14.04
N LYS A 123 -11.31 7.72 -13.27
CA LYS A 123 -11.06 8.13 -11.87
C LYS A 123 -9.82 9.02 -11.79
N PRO A 124 -9.92 10.26 -11.27
CA PRO A 124 -8.75 11.11 -11.08
C PRO A 124 -7.81 10.47 -10.04
N ALA A 125 -6.49 10.63 -10.22
CA ALA A 125 -5.42 10.10 -9.37
C ALA A 125 -5.42 10.60 -7.90
N LYS A 126 -6.49 11.23 -7.43
CA LYS A 126 -6.64 11.77 -6.06
C LYS A 126 -7.26 10.76 -5.07
N SER A 127 -7.19 9.46 -5.34
CA SER A 127 -7.67 8.43 -4.40
C SER A 127 -6.62 7.98 -3.36
N ALA A 128 -5.39 8.46 -3.46
CA ALA A 128 -4.41 8.37 -2.39
C ALA A 128 -4.27 9.76 -1.75
N ARG A 129 -5.07 10.04 -0.73
CA ARG A 129 -4.87 11.15 0.20
C ARG A 129 -4.86 10.59 1.61
#